data_AF-A0A6G7XJ85-F1
#
_entry.id   AF-A0A6G7XJ85-F1
#
_cell.length_a   1.000
_cell.length_b   1.000
_cell.length_c   1.000
_cell.angle_alpha   90.00
_cell.angle_beta   90.00
_cell.angle_gamma   90.00
#
_symmetry.space_group_name_H-M   'P 1'
#
loop_
_entity.id
_entity.type
_entity.pdbx_description
1 polymer ?
#
loop_
_entity_poly.entity_id
_entity_poly.type
_entity_poly.pdbx_seq_one_letter_code
_entity_poly.pdbx_strand_id
1 'polypeptide(L)'
;MMNTRISELRQNLGWSQERLASESGVATRTIQRLEAGNDVSLETLSLIADALDVSVEELFTDVAAEGAVKAASDFENRKREQVAGRAREIHGWRLLYIGIGVIVTILISALVTLGSLPSTLFIIAGAYWAGGALILRFLVSSVLSARLDRRYPLTVPHR
;
A
#
# COMPACT_ATOMS: atom_id res chain seq x y z
N MET A 1 -23.63 2.95 -22.63
CA MET A 1 -22.80 1.77 -22.90
C MET A 1 -21.37 2.26 -23.00
N MET A 2 -20.47 1.74 -22.17
CA MET A 2 -19.04 2.04 -22.35
C MET A 2 -18.56 1.31 -23.60
N ASN A 3 -18.09 2.07 -24.59
CA ASN A 3 -17.52 1.48 -25.81
C ASN A 3 -16.03 1.19 -25.53
N THR A 4 -15.68 -0.09 -25.43
CA THR A 4 -14.33 -0.56 -25.10
C THR A 4 -13.64 -1.11 -26.35
N ARG A 5 -12.34 -0.86 -26.47
CA ARG A 5 -11.48 -1.34 -27.58
C ARG A 5 -10.78 -2.65 -27.28
N ILE A 6 -11.12 -3.28 -26.15
CA ILE A 6 -10.46 -4.48 -25.63
C ILE A 6 -10.55 -5.65 -26.61
N SER A 7 -11.72 -5.84 -27.26
CA SER A 7 -11.90 -6.88 -28.25
C SER A 7 -10.98 -6.68 -29.46
N GLU A 8 -10.81 -5.43 -29.92
CA GLU A 8 -9.90 -5.09 -31.03
C GLU A 8 -8.43 -5.34 -30.65
N LEU A 9 -8.01 -4.83 -29.49
CA LEU A 9 -6.63 -4.98 -28.99
C LEU A 9 -6.23 -6.45 -28.84
N ARG A 10 -7.12 -7.25 -28.24
CA ARG A 10 -6.93 -8.69 -28.08
C ARG A 10 -6.84 -9.43 -29.42
N GLN A 11 -7.68 -9.05 -30.38
CA GLN A 11 -7.68 -9.66 -31.72
C GLN A 11 -6.41 -9.31 -32.50
N ASN A 12 -5.88 -8.09 -32.36
CA ASN A 12 -4.60 -7.70 -32.97
C ASN A 12 -3.42 -8.56 -32.48
N LEU A 13 -3.48 -9.05 -31.25
CA LEU A 13 -2.50 -9.97 -30.67
C LEU A 13 -2.81 -11.45 -30.99
N GLY A 14 -3.93 -11.75 -31.67
CA GLY A 14 -4.37 -13.10 -31.98
C GLY A 14 -4.84 -13.90 -30.75
N TRP A 15 -5.32 -13.21 -29.72
CA TRP A 15 -5.71 -13.84 -28.45
C TRP A 15 -7.21 -14.18 -28.42
N SER A 16 -7.59 -15.24 -27.69
CA SER A 16 -9.00 -15.53 -27.32
C SER A 16 -9.36 -14.87 -25.98
N GLN A 17 -10.67 -14.79 -25.63
CA GLN A 17 -11.09 -14.23 -24.33
C GLN A 17 -10.47 -15.01 -23.16
N GLU A 18 -10.37 -16.33 -23.28
CA GLU A 18 -9.74 -17.21 -22.30
C GLU A 18 -8.25 -16.96 -22.19
N ARG A 19 -7.58 -16.66 -23.32
CA ARG A 19 -6.17 -16.30 -23.31
C ARG A 19 -5.94 -14.97 -22.60
N LEU A 20 -6.71 -13.93 -22.92
CA LEU A 20 -6.61 -12.65 -22.21
C LEU A 20 -6.91 -12.81 -20.72
N ALA A 21 -7.91 -13.61 -20.36
CA ALA A 21 -8.23 -13.95 -18.97
C ALA A 21 -7.03 -14.61 -18.26
N SER A 22 -6.35 -15.55 -18.92
CA SER A 22 -5.16 -16.21 -18.40
C SER A 22 -3.99 -15.25 -18.23
N GLU A 23 -3.70 -14.40 -19.22
CA GLU A 23 -2.57 -13.45 -19.19
C GLU A 23 -2.79 -12.33 -18.17
N SER A 24 -4.02 -11.84 -18.03
CA SER A 24 -4.38 -10.79 -17.05
C SER A 24 -4.67 -11.31 -15.64
N GLY A 25 -4.79 -12.63 -15.45
CA GLY A 25 -5.21 -13.22 -14.17
C GLY A 25 -6.65 -12.91 -13.78
N VAL A 26 -7.48 -12.47 -14.73
CA VAL A 26 -8.88 -12.09 -14.52
C VAL A 26 -9.80 -13.19 -15.06
N ALA A 27 -10.93 -13.45 -14.40
CA ALA A 27 -11.89 -14.47 -14.88
C ALA A 27 -12.45 -14.13 -16.28
N THR A 28 -12.61 -15.15 -17.14
CA THR A 28 -13.17 -14.98 -18.50
C THR A 28 -14.53 -14.28 -18.51
N ARG A 29 -15.38 -14.55 -17.51
CA ARG A 29 -16.68 -13.89 -17.33
C ARG A 29 -16.54 -12.37 -17.12
N THR A 30 -15.46 -11.93 -16.50
CA THR A 30 -15.18 -10.51 -16.28
C THR A 30 -14.75 -9.83 -17.57
N ILE A 31 -13.92 -10.50 -18.38
CA ILE A 31 -13.56 -10.04 -19.75
C ILE A 31 -14.83 -9.90 -20.61
N GLN A 32 -15.68 -10.92 -20.63
CA GLN A 32 -16.95 -10.88 -21.38
C GLN A 32 -17.86 -9.74 -20.93
N ARG A 33 -18.00 -9.52 -19.62
CA ARG A 33 -18.81 -8.43 -19.08
C ARG A 33 -18.26 -7.07 -19.48
N LEU A 34 -16.94 -6.91 -19.46
CA LEU A 34 -16.25 -5.68 -19.83
C LEU A 34 -16.33 -5.42 -21.36
N GLU A 35 -16.16 -6.44 -22.20
CA GLU A 35 -16.40 -6.34 -23.65
C GLU A 35 -17.88 -6.05 -23.96
N ALA A 36 -18.81 -6.47 -23.11
CA ALA A 36 -20.23 -6.12 -23.20
C ALA A 36 -20.58 -4.72 -22.61
N GLY A 37 -19.57 -3.94 -22.19
CA GLY A 37 -19.74 -2.56 -21.72
C GLY A 37 -20.24 -2.42 -20.28
N ASN A 38 -20.10 -3.46 -19.46
CA ASN A 38 -20.38 -3.38 -18.02
C ASN A 38 -19.18 -2.82 -17.26
N ASP A 39 -19.46 -2.09 -16.18
CA ASP A 39 -18.43 -1.62 -15.25
C ASP A 39 -17.76 -2.78 -14.51
N VAL A 40 -16.45 -2.64 -14.39
CA VAL A 40 -15.55 -3.48 -13.59
C VAL A 40 -14.62 -2.57 -12.79
N SER A 41 -13.97 -3.14 -11.78
CA SER A 41 -13.06 -2.37 -10.94
C SER A 41 -11.86 -1.84 -11.76
N LEU A 42 -11.33 -0.69 -11.37
CA LEU A 42 -10.12 -0.12 -11.97
C LEU A 42 -8.91 -1.04 -11.84
N GLU A 43 -8.85 -1.83 -10.78
CA GLU A 43 -7.80 -2.83 -10.58
C GLU A 43 -7.86 -3.92 -11.67
N THR A 44 -9.06 -4.39 -12.00
CA THR A 44 -9.29 -5.28 -13.14
C THR A 44 -8.89 -4.64 -14.46
N LEU A 45 -9.24 -3.35 -14.66
CA LEU A 45 -8.86 -2.62 -15.88
C LEU A 45 -7.34 -2.47 -16.00
N SER A 46 -6.64 -2.20 -14.89
CA SER A 46 -5.17 -2.14 -14.86
C SER A 46 -4.54 -3.48 -15.23
N LEU A 47 -5.02 -4.60 -14.68
CA LEU A 47 -4.49 -5.93 -15.01
C LEU A 47 -4.67 -6.28 -16.50
N ILE A 48 -5.79 -5.87 -17.09
CA ILE A 48 -6.07 -6.09 -18.51
C ILE A 48 -5.21 -5.17 -19.38
N ALA A 49 -5.02 -3.92 -18.98
CA ALA A 49 -4.14 -2.97 -19.65
C ALA A 49 -2.68 -3.47 -19.65
N ASP A 50 -2.19 -3.89 -18.49
CA ASP A 50 -0.86 -4.46 -18.31
C ASP A 50 -0.66 -5.73 -19.16
N ALA A 51 -1.66 -6.62 -19.21
CA ALA A 51 -1.59 -7.82 -20.04
C ALA A 51 -1.59 -7.52 -21.55
N LEU A 52 -2.28 -6.46 -21.98
CA LEU A 52 -2.32 -6.03 -23.37
C LEU A 52 -1.15 -5.09 -23.75
N ASP A 53 -0.28 -4.75 -22.78
CA ASP A 53 0.83 -3.79 -22.92
C ASP A 53 0.39 -2.41 -23.44
N VAL A 54 -0.74 -1.92 -22.92
CA VAL A 54 -1.32 -0.61 -23.26
C VAL A 54 -1.69 0.16 -22.01
N SER A 55 -1.92 1.47 -22.13
CA SER A 55 -2.49 2.23 -21.02
C SER A 55 -3.97 1.92 -20.81
N VAL A 56 -4.48 2.15 -19.58
CA VAL A 56 -5.92 2.02 -19.28
C VAL A 56 -6.77 2.92 -20.18
N GLU A 57 -6.24 4.06 -20.62
CA GLU A 57 -6.90 5.00 -21.52
C GLU A 57 -7.17 4.39 -22.91
N GLU A 58 -6.20 3.64 -23.44
CA GLU A 58 -6.29 2.99 -24.76
C GLU A 58 -7.32 1.86 -24.82
N LEU A 59 -7.74 1.32 -23.66
CA LEU A 59 -8.81 0.33 -23.57
C LEU A 59 -10.19 0.90 -23.94
N PHE A 60 -10.34 2.23 -23.96
CA PHE A 60 -11.59 2.93 -24.19
C PHE A 60 -11.54 3.82 -25.43
N THR A 61 -12.70 4.11 -26.02
CA THR A 61 -12.82 5.15 -27.07
C THR A 61 -12.85 6.55 -26.44
N ASP A 62 -12.45 7.61 -27.15
CA ASP A 62 -12.28 9.00 -26.64
C ASP A 62 -13.33 9.47 -25.60
N VAL A 63 -14.63 9.24 -25.84
CA VAL A 63 -15.71 9.65 -24.91
C VAL A 63 -15.70 8.87 -23.59
N ALA A 64 -15.31 7.60 -23.63
CA ALA A 64 -15.15 6.74 -22.45
C ALA A 64 -13.74 6.85 -21.83
N ALA A 65 -12.74 7.24 -22.63
CA ALA A 65 -11.35 7.42 -22.20
C ALA A 65 -11.24 8.52 -21.13
N GLU A 66 -11.88 9.69 -21.31
CA GLU A 66 -11.87 10.76 -20.30
C GLU A 66 -12.42 10.31 -18.93
N GLY A 67 -13.51 9.53 -18.94
CA GLY A 67 -14.10 8.94 -17.74
C GLY A 67 -13.20 7.91 -17.08
N ALA A 68 -12.54 7.07 -17.87
CA ALA A 68 -11.60 6.05 -17.40
C ALA A 68 -10.32 6.67 -16.82
N VAL A 69 -9.76 7.70 -17.46
CA VAL A 69 -8.58 8.45 -16.98
C VAL A 69 -8.89 9.13 -15.64
N LYS A 70 -10.06 9.77 -15.54
CA LYS A 70 -10.51 10.37 -14.28
C LYS A 70 -10.69 9.33 -13.18
N ALA A 71 -11.32 8.20 -13.51
CA ALA A 71 -11.50 7.11 -12.55
C ALA A 71 -10.14 6.54 -12.08
N ALA A 72 -9.20 6.28 -13.00
CA ALA A 72 -7.87 5.77 -12.69
C ALA A 72 -7.06 6.74 -11.83
N SER A 73 -7.06 8.03 -12.17
CA SER A 73 -6.39 9.06 -11.38
C SER A 73 -7.03 9.26 -10.00
N ASP A 74 -8.36 9.21 -9.88
CA ASP A 74 -9.06 9.25 -8.59
C ASP A 74 -8.73 8.05 -7.70
N PHE A 75 -8.55 6.86 -8.29
CA PHE A 75 -8.15 5.66 -7.55
C PHE A 75 -6.69 5.75 -7.09
N GLU A 76 -5.78 6.18 -7.96
CA GLU A 76 -4.37 6.40 -7.62
C GLU A 76 -4.21 7.46 -6.52
N ASN A 77 -4.94 8.58 -6.61
CA ASN A 77 -4.97 9.59 -5.56
C ASN A 77 -5.46 9.02 -4.23
N ARG A 78 -6.57 8.25 -4.24
CA ARG A 78 -7.09 7.57 -3.04
C ARG A 78 -6.07 6.58 -2.45
N LYS A 79 -5.35 5.83 -3.29
CA LYS A 79 -4.29 4.91 -2.86
C LYS A 79 -3.14 5.67 -2.18
N ARG A 80 -2.67 6.76 -2.79
CA ARG A 80 -1.64 7.64 -2.23
C ARG A 80 -2.04 8.25 -0.89
N GLU A 81 -3.29 8.72 -0.78
CA GLU A 81 -3.83 9.24 0.48
C GLU A 81 -3.87 8.18 1.58
N GLN A 82 -4.26 6.94 1.27
CA GLN A 82 -4.29 5.84 2.24
C GLN A 82 -2.87 5.42 2.68
N VAL A 83 -1.91 5.37 1.74
CA VAL A 83 -0.49 5.11 2.07
C VAL A 83 0.08 6.22 2.94
N ALA A 84 -0.21 7.49 2.62
CA ALA A 84 0.21 8.64 3.42
C ALA A 84 -0.46 8.67 4.81
N GLY A 85 -1.70 8.21 4.92
CA GLY A 85 -2.42 8.04 6.19
C GLY A 85 -1.75 6.98 7.09
N ARG A 86 -1.44 5.81 6.52
CA ARG A 86 -0.77 4.69 7.23
C ARG A 86 0.60 5.10 7.80
N ALA A 87 1.37 5.87 7.03
CA ALA A 87 2.71 6.30 7.44
C ALA A 87 2.71 7.22 8.66
N ARG A 88 1.72 8.12 8.77
CA ARG A 88 1.60 9.08 9.88
C ARG A 88 1.23 8.40 11.20
N GLU A 89 0.31 7.44 11.17
CA GLU A 89 -0.14 6.76 12.38
C GLU A 89 0.96 5.89 13.02
N ILE A 90 1.86 5.29 12.23
CA ILE A 90 2.95 4.44 12.76
C ILE A 90 4.19 5.26 13.18
N HIS A 91 4.51 6.35 12.47
CA HIS A 91 5.73 7.14 12.75
C HIS A 91 5.68 7.84 14.13
N GLY A 92 4.51 8.31 14.57
CA GLY A 92 4.36 9.05 15.82
C GLY A 92 4.81 8.27 17.06
N TRP A 93 4.41 7.00 17.17
CA TRP A 93 4.76 6.13 18.30
C TRP A 93 6.26 5.85 18.40
N ARG A 94 6.91 5.67 17.25
CA ARG A 94 8.37 5.45 17.20
C ARG A 94 9.14 6.70 17.61
N LEU A 95 8.72 7.87 17.15
CA LEU A 95 9.33 9.15 17.51
C LEU A 95 9.18 9.45 19.01
N LEU A 96 8.00 9.16 19.58
CA LEU A 96 7.74 9.35 21.01
C LEU A 96 8.64 8.43 21.86
N TYR A 97 8.75 7.14 21.50
CA TYR A 97 9.64 6.19 22.17
C TYR A 97 11.12 6.63 22.11
N ILE A 98 11.61 7.02 20.92
CA ILE A 98 12.98 7.50 20.73
C ILE A 98 13.22 8.76 21.58
N GLY A 99 12.29 9.72 21.56
CA GLY A 99 12.40 10.96 22.33
C GLY A 99 12.52 10.72 23.83
N ILE A 100 11.65 9.87 24.40
CA ILE A 100 11.74 9.49 25.82
C ILE A 100 13.07 8.78 26.10
N GLY A 101 13.48 7.85 25.24
CA GLY A 101 14.75 7.14 25.38
C GLY A 101 15.97 8.05 25.37
N VAL A 102 15.97 9.09 24.53
CA VAL A 102 17.04 10.12 24.48
C VAL A 102 17.05 10.96 25.77
N ILE A 103 15.90 11.40 26.27
CA ILE A 103 15.83 12.17 27.52
C ILE A 103 16.35 11.34 28.70
N VAL A 104 15.94 10.07 28.82
CA VAL A 104 16.39 9.17 29.89
C VAL A 104 17.90 8.91 29.81
N THR A 105 18.44 8.72 28.61
CA THR A 105 19.89 8.50 28.43
C THR A 105 20.71 9.76 28.74
N ILE A 106 20.23 10.95 28.38
CA ILE A 106 20.87 12.22 28.75
C ILE A 106 20.84 12.39 30.28
N LEU A 107 19.72 12.08 30.93
CA LEU A 107 19.57 12.19 32.38
C LEU A 107 20.51 11.23 33.13
N ILE A 108 20.58 9.96 32.71
CA ILE A 108 21.50 8.98 33.28
C ILE A 108 22.94 9.42 33.07
N SER A 109 23.28 9.92 31.88
CA SER A 109 24.62 10.44 31.59
C SER A 109 25.01 11.58 32.52
N ALA A 110 24.11 12.54 32.75
CA ALA A 110 24.33 13.66 33.65
C ALA A 110 24.47 13.22 35.13
N LEU A 111 23.66 12.26 35.59
CA LEU A 111 23.75 11.76 36.97
C LEU A 111 25.03 10.96 37.23
N VAL A 112 25.54 10.25 36.22
CA VAL A 112 26.84 9.56 36.31
C VAL A 112 27.99 10.56 36.33
N THR A 113 27.95 11.64 35.53
CA THR A 113 29.01 12.66 35.54
C THR A 113 29.05 13.47 36.84
N LEU A 114 27.91 13.65 37.52
CA LEU A 114 27.84 14.26 38.85
C LEU A 114 28.28 13.31 39.99
N GLY A 115 28.74 12.09 39.67
CA GLY A 115 29.24 11.12 40.65
C GLY A 115 28.14 10.50 41.52
N SER A 116 26.87 10.72 41.18
CA SER A 116 25.72 10.26 41.97
C SER A 116 25.42 8.77 41.76
N LEU A 117 25.81 8.22 40.61
CA LEU A 117 25.48 6.86 40.18
C LEU A 117 26.68 6.14 39.54
N PRO A 118 26.76 4.80 39.66
CA PRO A 118 27.81 4.02 39.00
C PRO A 118 27.61 3.97 37.48
N SER A 119 28.72 3.94 36.73
CA SER A 119 28.73 3.91 35.26
C SER A 119 28.15 2.62 34.65
N THR A 120 27.94 1.57 35.44
CA THR A 120 27.31 0.31 35.00
C THR A 120 25.88 0.48 34.48
N LEU A 121 25.21 1.59 34.83
CA LEU A 121 23.88 1.93 34.34
C LEU A 121 23.80 2.15 32.83
N PHE A 122 24.92 2.47 32.16
CA PHE A 122 24.93 2.58 30.69
C PHE A 122 24.64 1.25 30.00
N ILE A 123 25.08 0.13 30.58
CA ILE A 123 24.81 -1.22 30.05
C ILE A 123 23.31 -1.54 30.17
N ILE A 124 22.70 -1.17 31.30
CA ILE A 124 21.27 -1.34 31.55
C ILE A 124 20.45 -0.42 30.63
N ALA A 125 20.89 0.81 30.41
CA ALA A 125 20.24 1.75 29.48
C ALA A 125 20.31 1.26 28.03
N GLY A 126 21.45 0.68 27.61
CA GLY A 126 21.58 0.04 26.30
C GLY A 126 20.67 -1.18 26.15
N ALA A 127 20.62 -2.05 27.18
CA ALA A 127 19.71 -3.20 27.21
C ALA A 127 18.23 -2.77 27.18
N TYR A 128 17.87 -1.68 27.86
CA TYR A 128 16.54 -1.09 27.82
C TYR A 128 16.18 -0.56 26.43
N TRP A 129 17.13 0.09 25.74
CA TRP A 129 16.93 0.54 24.36
C TRP A 129 16.71 -0.63 23.39
N ALA A 130 17.52 -1.68 23.50
CA ALA A 130 17.39 -2.87 22.66
C ALA A 130 16.07 -3.61 22.93
N GLY A 131 15.74 -3.84 24.21
CA GLY A 131 14.53 -4.54 24.62
C GLY A 131 13.26 -3.74 24.32
N GLY A 132 13.25 -2.45 24.63
CA GLY A 132 12.12 -1.57 24.36
C GLY A 132 11.84 -1.40 22.86
N ALA A 133 12.88 -1.35 22.02
CA ALA A 133 12.71 -1.30 20.57
C ALA A 133 12.08 -2.60 20.02
N LEU A 134 12.49 -3.76 20.54
CA LEU A 134 11.90 -5.06 20.19
C LEU A 134 10.43 -5.14 20.59
N ILE A 135 10.10 -4.73 21.82
CA ILE A 135 8.73 -4.74 22.35
C ILE A 135 7.86 -3.76 21.57
N LEU A 136 8.33 -2.54 21.30
CA LEU A 136 7.60 -1.55 20.52
C LEU A 136 7.32 -2.07 19.10
N ARG A 137 8.34 -2.66 18.46
CA ARG A 137 8.18 -3.26 17.12
C ARG A 137 7.15 -4.38 17.13
N PHE A 138 7.19 -5.26 18.13
CA PHE A 138 6.23 -6.34 18.29
C PHE A 138 4.79 -5.82 18.51
N LEU A 139 4.60 -4.88 19.44
CA LEU A 139 3.30 -4.32 19.78
C LEU A 139 2.66 -3.59 18.59
N VAL A 140 3.45 -2.77 17.90
CA VAL A 140 3.04 -2.09 16.66
C VAL A 140 2.67 -3.11 15.59
N SER A 141 3.49 -4.16 15.41
CA SER A 141 3.25 -5.18 14.40
C SER A 141 2.08 -6.11 14.70
N SER A 142 1.64 -6.21 15.96
CA SER A 142 0.56 -7.11 16.39
C SER A 142 -0.79 -6.39 16.49
N VAL A 143 -0.84 -5.25 17.18
CA VAL A 143 -2.10 -4.57 17.50
C VAL A 143 -2.42 -3.46 16.52
N LEU A 144 -1.39 -2.70 16.11
CA LEU A 144 -1.58 -1.53 15.25
C LEU A 144 -1.77 -1.96 13.79
N SER A 145 -1.00 -2.93 13.29
CA SER A 145 -1.18 -3.51 11.94
C SER A 145 -2.62 -3.99 11.71
N ALA A 146 -3.18 -4.80 12.61
CA ALA A 146 -4.53 -5.35 12.48
C ALA A 146 -5.62 -4.26 12.47
N ARG A 147 -5.41 -3.15 13.18
CA ARG A 147 -6.33 -2.00 13.14
C ARG A 147 -6.14 -1.14 11.89
N LEU A 148 -4.91 -0.95 11.44
CA LEU A 148 -4.61 -0.17 10.23
C LEU A 148 -5.05 -0.90 8.97
N ASP A 149 -4.95 -2.22 8.91
CA ASP A 149 -5.43 -3.01 7.78
C ASP A 149 -6.96 -2.95 7.65
N ARG A 150 -7.69 -2.80 8.77
CA ARG A 150 -9.14 -2.51 8.77
C ARG A 150 -9.48 -1.09 8.30
N ARG A 151 -8.61 -0.11 8.57
CA ARG A 151 -8.84 1.30 8.23
C ARG A 151 -8.35 1.67 6.82
N TYR A 152 -7.34 0.95 6.31
CA TYR A 152 -6.67 1.20 5.03
C TYR A 152 -6.61 -0.09 4.18
N PRO A 153 -7.77 -0.60 3.73
CA PRO A 153 -7.85 -1.89 3.04
C PRO A 153 -7.04 -1.95 1.73
N LEU A 154 -6.85 -0.81 1.04
CA LEU A 154 -6.11 -0.75 -0.23
C LEU A 154 -4.58 -0.87 -0.07
N THR A 155 -4.10 -0.98 1.17
CA THR A 155 -2.66 -1.15 1.47
C THR A 155 -2.27 -2.59 1.75
N VAL A 156 -3.22 -3.51 1.79
CA VAL A 156 -2.97 -4.94 1.96
C VAL A 156 -2.65 -5.52 0.57
N PRO A 157 -1.46 -6.10 0.34
CA PRO A 157 -1.17 -6.72 -0.94
C PRO A 157 -2.15 -7.89 -1.18
N HIS A 158 -2.92 -7.80 -2.25
CA HIS A 158 -3.74 -8.90 -2.73
C HIS A 158 -2.76 -9.97 -3.25
N ARG A 159 -2.70 -11.10 -2.55
CA ARG A 159 -1.94 -12.29 -2.92
C ARG A 159 -2.84 -13.27 -3.64
#